data_AF-A0A8T6YG35-F1
#
_entry.id   AF-A0A8T6YG35-F1
#
_cell.length_a   1.000
_cell.length_b   1.000
_cell.length_c   1.000
_cell.angle_alpha   90.00
_cell.angle_beta   90.00
_cell.angle_gamma   90.00
#
_symmetry.space_group_name_H-M   'P 1'
#
loop_
_entity.id
_entity.type
_entity.pdbx_description
1 polymer ?
#
loop_
_entity_poly.entity_id
_entity_poly.type
_entity_poly.pdbx_seq_one_letter_code
_entity_poly.pdbx_strand_id
1 'polypeptide(L)' 'MKYMKYSIGEIVRFKVGSDEVIEGDVQFVEKSADENILYINGFCGWAYKVPEKKVVSKVRRSEVCF' A
#
# COMPACT_ATOMS: atom_id res chain seq x y z
N MET A 1 -20.47 5.02 4.79
CA MET A 1 -19.45 4.24 4.07
C MET A 1 -18.14 5.02 4.11
N LYS A 2 -17.08 4.45 4.67
CA LYS A 2 -15.72 5.02 4.56
C LYS A 2 -15.32 4.88 3.09
N TYR A 3 -14.98 5.97 2.42
CA TYR A 3 -14.48 5.91 1.04
C TYR A 3 -13.15 5.14 1.03
N MET A 4 -13.04 4.18 0.12
CA MET A 4 -11.86 3.33 0.02
C MET A 4 -10.71 4.17 -0.52
N LYS A 5 -9.73 4.47 0.33
CA LYS A 5 -8.64 5.37 -0.05
C LYS A 5 -7.72 4.72 -1.09
N TYR A 6 -7.59 3.39 -1.07
CA TYR A 6 -6.74 2.62 -1.97
C TYR A 6 -7.49 1.46 -2.62
N SER A 7 -7.06 1.05 -3.82
CA SER A 7 -7.65 -0.02 -4.62
C SER A 7 -6.59 -1.00 -5.14
N ILE A 8 -7.03 -2.20 -5.50
CA ILE A 8 -6.18 -3.23 -6.10
C ILE A 8 -5.56 -2.69 -7.40
N GLY A 9 -4.27 -2.96 -7.61
CA GLY A 9 -3.48 -2.51 -8.76
C GLY A 9 -2.90 -1.10 -8.63
N GLU A 10 -3.22 -0.36 -7.56
CA GLU A 10 -2.54 0.91 -7.26
C GLU A 10 -1.14 0.65 -6.68
N ILE A 11 -0.19 1.50 -7.06
CA ILE A 11 1.16 1.50 -6.49
C ILE A 11 1.19 2.50 -5.34
N VAL A 12 1.74 2.08 -4.21
CA VAL A 12 1.79 2.89 -2.99
C VAL A 12 3.17 2.87 -2.36
N ARG A 13 3.51 3.97 -1.68
CA ARG A 13 4.64 4.06 -0.75
C ARG A 13 4.14 3.80 0.66
N PHE A 14 4.79 2.90 1.39
CA PHE A 14 4.38 2.55 2.74
C PHE A 14 5.57 2.29 3.65
N LYS A 15 5.36 2.50 4.96
CA LYS A 15 6.41 2.29 5.96
C LYS A 15 6.56 0.81 6.34
N VAL A 16 7.79 0.32 6.31
CA VAL A 16 8.23 -0.95 6.89
C VAL A 16 9.17 -0.64 8.06
N GLY A 17 8.87 -1.14 9.27
CA GLY A 17 9.61 -0.74 10.46
C GLY A 17 9.44 0.75 10.83
N SER A 18 10.49 1.36 11.39
CA SER A 18 10.46 2.74 11.91
C SER A 18 10.64 3.81 10.83
N ASP A 19 11.58 3.61 9.89
CA ASP A 19 11.99 4.66 8.93
C ASP A 19 12.11 4.19 7.47
N GLU A 20 11.95 2.90 7.19
CA GLU A 20 12.06 2.41 5.82
C GLU A 20 10.73 2.64 5.07
N VAL A 21 10.80 3.23 3.87
CA VAL A 21 9.65 3.40 2.98
C VAL A 21 9.89 2.60 1.72
N ILE A 22 8.94 1.72 1.41
CA ILE A 22 9.02 0.81 0.26
C ILE A 22 7.86 1.11 -0.69
N GLU A 23 8.08 0.87 -1.97
CA GLU A 23 7.04 0.88 -3.01
C GLU A 23 6.54 -0.53 -3.29
N GLY A 24 5.25 -0.65 -3.53
CA GLY A 24 4.65 -1.91 -3.94
C GLY A 24 3.25 -1.73 -4.48
N ASP A 25 2.76 -2.79 -5.09
CA ASP A 25 1.44 -2.82 -5.69
C ASP A 25 0.43 -3.46 -4.74
N VAL A 26 -0.76 -2.86 -4.65
CA VAL A 26 -1.84 -3.38 -3.81
C VAL A 26 -2.47 -4.59 -4.51
N GLN A 27 -2.34 -5.76 -3.91
CA GLN A 27 -2.91 -7.01 -4.43
C GLN A 27 -4.31 -7.29 -3.87
N PHE A 28 -4.56 -6.90 -2.62
CA PHE A 28 -5.84 -7.10 -1.96
C PHE A 28 -6.10 -6.06 -0.86
N VAL A 29 -7.37 -5.73 -0.63
CA VAL A 29 -7.79 -4.85 0.47
C VAL A 29 -8.81 -5.56 1.35
N GLU A 30 -8.41 -5.86 2.57
CA GLU A 30 -9.26 -6.41 3.62
C GLU A 30 -9.97 -5.26 4.34
N LYS A 31 -11.29 -5.25 4.26
CA LYS A 31 -12.12 -4.23 4.90
C LYS A 31 -12.38 -4.61 6.36
N SER A 32 -12.16 -3.67 7.26
CA SER A 32 -12.53 -3.78 8.67
C SER A 32 -13.29 -2.53 9.12
N ALA A 33 -14.02 -2.63 10.23
CA ALA A 33 -14.74 -1.51 10.82
C ALA A 33 -13.78 -0.39 11.29
N ASP A 34 -12.61 -0.77 11.80
CA ASP A 34 -11.63 0.17 12.35
C ASP A 34 -10.70 0.73 11.26
N GLU A 35 -9.97 -0.15 10.58
CA GLU A 35 -8.93 0.19 9.62
C GLU A 35 -8.81 -0.88 8.53
N ASN A 36 -8.72 -0.46 7.28
CA ASN A 36 -8.46 -1.39 6.17
C ASN A 36 -7.02 -1.89 6.24
N ILE A 37 -6.82 -3.15 5.88
CA ILE A 37 -5.50 -3.73 5.72
C ILE A 37 -5.24 -3.97 4.23
N LEU A 38 -4.12 -3.44 3.74
CA LEU A 38 -3.65 -3.64 2.38
C LEU A 38 -2.64 -4.78 2.36
N TYR A 39 -2.82 -5.71 1.43
CA TYR A 39 -1.83 -6.72 1.10
C TYR A 39 -1.09 -6.21 -0.12
N ILE A 40 0.21 -5.96 0.05
CA ILE A 40 1.03 -5.24 -0.92
C ILE A 40 2.21 -6.13 -1.30
N ASN A 41 2.41 -6.33 -2.61
CA ASN A 41 3.66 -6.91 -3.11
C ASN A 41 4.67 -5.79 -3.29
N GLY A 42 5.69 -5.79 -2.43
CA GLY A 42 6.80 -4.85 -2.52
C GLY A 42 7.67 -5.14 -3.73
N PHE A 43 8.15 -4.10 -4.39
CA PHE A 43 9.07 -4.24 -5.52
C PHE A 43 10.46 -4.76 -5.11
N CYS A 44 10.71 -4.88 -3.81
CA CYS A 44 11.84 -5.62 -3.24
C CYS A 44 11.66 -7.16 -3.24
N GLY A 45 10.56 -7.69 -3.78
CA GLY A 45 10.30 -9.13 -3.90
C GLY A 45 9.62 -9.77 -2.67
N TRP A 46 9.20 -8.96 -1.70
CA TRP A 46 8.51 -9.43 -0.50
C TRP A 46 7.02 -9.04 -0.49
N ALA A 47 6.18 -9.87 0.11
CA ALA A 47 4.77 -9.58 0.33
C ALA A 47 4.56 -9.01 1.75
N TYR A 48 3.74 -7.97 1.86
CA TYR A 48 3.50 -7.24 3.10
C TYR A 48 2.01 -7.14 3.44
N LYS A 49 1.70 -7.21 4.74
CA LYS A 49 0.38 -6.89 5.32
C LYS A 49 0.48 -5.54 6.03
N VAL A 50 -0.18 -4.52 5.47
CA VAL A 50 0.06 -3.11 5.81
C VAL A 50 -1.25 -2.41 6.21
N PRO A 51 -1.37 -1.90 7.44
CA PRO A 51 -2.49 -1.06 7.83
C PRO A 51 -2.52 0.24 7.02
N GLU A 52 -3.71 0.71 6.64
CA GLU A 52 -3.88 1.90 5.79
C GLU A 52 -3.12 3.14 6.30
N LYS A 53 -3.02 3.34 7.62
CA LYS A 53 -2.29 4.46 8.24
C LYS A 53 -0.77 4.43 8.00
N LYS A 54 -0.21 3.27 7.65
CA LYS A 54 1.23 3.14 7.31
C LYS A 54 1.50 3.45 5.84
N VAL A 55 0.47 3.63 5.02
CA VAL A 55 0.62 4.08 3.64
C VAL A 55 0.86 5.58 3.63
N VAL A 56 2.01 5.98 3.10
CA VAL A 56 2.47 7.36 3.03
C VAL A 56 1.77 8.08 1.87
N SER A 57 1.77 7.48 0.68
CA SER A 57 1.17 8.08 -0.51
C SER A 57 0.86 7.05 -1.60
N LYS A 58 -0.01 7.43 -2.53
CA LYS A 58 -0.10 6.77 -3.85
C LYS A 58 1.04 7.25 -4.73
N VAL A 59 1.53 6.38 -5.61
CA VAL A 59 2.47 6.73 -6.67
C VAL A 59 1.67 6.88 -7.96
N ARG A 60 1.82 7.99 -8.67
CA ARG A 60 1.19 8.10 -9.99
C ARG A 60 1.96 7.23 -10.97
N ARG A 61 1.25 6.58 -11.89
CA ARG A 61 1.85 5.68 -12.89
C ARG A 61 2.91 6.37 -13.77
N SER A 62 2.86 7.70 -13.90
CA SER A 62 3.86 8.53 -14.60
C SER A 62 5.18 8.71 -13.84
N GLU A 63 5.22 8.36 -12.55
CA GLU A 63 6.37 8.54 -11.65
C GLU A 63 7.09 7.20 -11.37
N VAL A 64 6.65 6.11 -12.00
CA VAL A 64 7.24 4.78 -11.85
C VAL A 64 8.33 4.63 -12.91
N CYS A 65 9.59 4.69 -12.50
CA CYS A 65 10.73 4.34 -13.35
C CYS A 65 10.81 2.81 -13.44
N PHE A 66 10.66 2.26 -14.64
CA PHE A 66 10.88 0.83 -14.94
C PHE A 66 12.36 0.55 -15.19
#